data_AF-A0A6A5HTH5-F1
#
_entry.id   AF-A0A6A5HTH5-F1
#
_cell.length_a   1.000
_cell.length_b   1.000
_cell.length_c   1.000
_cell.angle_alpha   90.00
_cell.angle_beta   90.00
_cell.angle_gamma   90.00
#
_symmetry.space_group_name_H-M   'P 1'
#
loop_
_entity.id
_entity.type
_entity.pdbx_description
1 polymer ?
#
loop_
_entity_poly.entity_id
_entity_poly.type
_entity_poly.pdbx_seq_one_letter_code
_entity_poly.pdbx_strand_id
1 'polypeptide(L)'
;MKFQSIIHYLLLIVVVRNGDAQQPMTGKLSKEENKERLATCGTELIYTFATDINPVQTIPAYWPSWLLPLNNFKNPGWSLGTVISPRHLLAFSEVVMNDAQ
;
A
#
# COMPACT_ATOMS: atom_id res chain seq x y z
N MET A 1 9.03 -25.02 40.22
CA MET A 1 8.23 -23.92 39.64
C MET A 1 9.04 -22.66 39.31
N LYS A 2 10.07 -22.26 40.08
CA LYS A 2 10.89 -21.06 39.78
C LYS A 2 11.79 -21.17 38.54
N PHE A 3 12.39 -22.34 38.27
CA PHE A 3 13.31 -22.52 37.13
C PHE A 3 12.63 -22.43 35.76
N GLN A 4 11.39 -22.91 35.63
CA GLN A 4 10.65 -22.81 34.38
C GLN A 4 10.35 -21.35 34.03
N SER A 5 10.05 -20.51 35.04
CA SER A 5 9.84 -19.08 34.83
C SER A 5 11.11 -18.36 34.32
N ILE A 6 12.29 -18.76 34.78
CA ILE A 6 13.58 -18.19 34.35
C ILE A 6 13.86 -18.56 32.89
N ILE A 7 13.60 -19.80 32.50
CA ILE A 7 13.81 -20.27 31.12
C ILE A 7 12.87 -19.53 30.15
N HIS A 8 11.60 -19.33 30.51
CA HIS A 8 10.67 -18.55 29.69
C HIS A 8 11.13 -17.09 29.55
N TYR A 9 11.62 -16.49 30.64
CA TYR A 9 12.12 -15.12 30.62
C TYR A 9 13.35 -14.96 29.72
N LEU A 10 14.27 -15.93 29.74
CA LEU A 10 15.45 -15.93 28.88
C LEU A 10 15.08 -16.13 27.40
N LEU A 11 14.12 -17.02 27.10
CA LEU A 11 13.60 -17.18 25.74
C LEU A 11 12.97 -15.90 25.20
N LEU A 12 12.18 -15.20 26.02
CA LEU A 12 11.60 -13.90 25.65
C LEU A 12 12.67 -12.85 25.38
N ILE A 13 13.74 -12.79 26.17
CA ILE A 13 14.87 -11.87 25.92
C ILE A 13 15.56 -12.19 24.59
N VAL A 14 15.76 -13.47 24.28
CA VAL A 14 16.39 -13.89 23.02
C VAL A 14 15.48 -13.58 21.83
N VAL A 15 14.17 -13.81 21.93
CA VAL A 15 13.20 -13.43 20.88
C VAL A 15 13.11 -11.92 20.73
N VAL A 16 13.14 -11.14 21.81
CA VAL A 16 13.14 -9.67 21.72
C VAL A 16 14.45 -9.13 21.15
N ARG A 17 15.60 -9.78 21.43
CA ARG A 17 16.91 -9.34 20.92
C ARG A 17 17.22 -9.84 19.50
N ASN A 18 16.74 -11.02 19.11
CA ASN A 18 17.06 -11.64 17.82
C ASN A 18 15.86 -11.72 16.86
N GLY A 19 14.63 -11.57 17.37
CA GLY A 19 13.40 -11.87 16.63
C GLY A 19 12.84 -10.73 15.80
N ASP A 20 13.27 -9.50 16.03
CA ASP A 20 13.13 -8.40 15.09
C ASP A 20 14.21 -7.39 15.45
N ALA A 21 15.32 -7.41 14.71
CA ALA A 21 16.12 -6.20 14.60
C ALA A 21 15.12 -5.09 14.25
N GLN A 22 14.99 -4.07 15.11
CA GLN A 22 14.15 -2.90 14.84
C GLN A 22 14.59 -2.32 13.50
N GLN A 23 13.97 -2.78 12.42
CA GLN A 23 14.11 -2.14 11.14
C GLN A 23 13.44 -0.79 11.36
N PRO A 24 14.18 0.32 11.21
CA PRO A 24 13.56 1.62 11.27
C PRO A 24 12.48 1.61 10.17
N MET A 25 11.22 1.65 10.58
CA MET A 25 10.07 1.74 9.69
C MET A 25 10.12 3.10 9.00
N THR A 26 11.02 3.24 8.02
CA THR A 26 11.20 4.45 7.23
C THR A 26 10.15 4.56 6.13
N GLY A 27 9.20 3.61 6.05
CA GLY A 27 8.25 3.48 4.95
C GLY A 27 8.92 3.26 3.58
N LYS A 28 10.26 3.20 3.55
CA LYS A 28 11.08 3.10 2.35
C LYS A 28 11.53 1.66 2.21
N LEU A 29 11.24 1.08 1.05
CA LEU A 29 11.70 -0.25 0.67
C LEU A 29 13.24 -0.25 0.63
N SER A 30 13.84 -1.35 1.06
CA SER A 30 15.26 -1.64 0.79
C SER A 30 15.49 -1.74 -0.73
N LYS A 31 16.75 -1.66 -1.16
CA LYS A 31 17.07 -1.74 -2.60
C LYS A 31 16.71 -3.12 -3.15
N GLU A 32 16.90 -4.14 -2.34
CA GLU A 32 16.65 -5.54 -2.61
C GLU A 32 15.15 -5.78 -2.76
N GLU A 33 14.32 -5.34 -1.79
CA GLU A 33 12.86 -5.43 -1.87
C GLU A 33 12.30 -4.66 -3.07
N ASN A 34 12.83 -3.47 -3.35
CA ASN A 34 12.38 -2.69 -4.50
C ASN A 34 12.75 -3.37 -5.84
N LYS A 35 13.94 -3.97 -5.93
CA LYS A 35 14.37 -4.72 -7.12
C LYS A 35 13.52 -5.97 -7.33
N GLU A 36 13.21 -6.69 -6.26
CA GLU A 36 12.34 -7.86 -6.29
C GLU A 36 10.92 -7.48 -6.73
N ARG A 37 10.33 -6.45 -6.10
CA ARG A 37 9.01 -5.93 -6.47
C ARG A 37 8.94 -5.42 -7.91
N LEU A 38 10.00 -4.77 -8.41
CA LEU A 38 10.05 -4.37 -9.82
C LEU A 38 10.09 -5.57 -10.76
N ALA A 39 10.79 -6.64 -10.37
CA ALA A 39 10.85 -7.87 -11.15
C ALA A 39 9.54 -8.67 -11.10
N THR A 40 8.74 -8.52 -10.03
CA THR A 40 7.49 -9.26 -9.82
C THR A 40 6.22 -8.41 -9.97
N CYS A 41 6.35 -7.11 -10.27
CA CYS A 41 5.22 -6.22 -10.46
C CYS A 41 4.37 -6.71 -11.64
N GLY A 42 3.09 -7.02 -11.38
CA GLY A 42 2.18 -7.55 -12.39
C GLY A 42 2.44 -9.01 -12.79
N THR A 43 3.36 -9.72 -12.13
CA THR A 43 3.60 -11.15 -12.39
C THR A 43 2.77 -12.07 -11.49
N GLU A 44 2.29 -11.57 -10.36
CA GLU A 44 1.35 -12.32 -9.52
C GLU A 44 0.02 -12.47 -10.25
N LEU A 45 -0.36 -13.72 -10.49
CA LEU A 45 -1.67 -14.08 -11.04
C LEU A 45 -2.73 -13.72 -10.00
N ILE A 46 -3.39 -12.57 -10.20
CA ILE A 46 -4.68 -12.33 -9.58
C ILE A 46 -5.62 -13.41 -10.14
N TYR A 47 -6.08 -14.34 -9.29
CA TYR A 47 -6.90 -15.49 -9.69
C TYR A 47 -8.19 -15.06 -10.42
N THR A 48 -8.60 -13.81 -10.24
CA THR A 48 -9.52 -13.06 -11.10
C THR A 48 -8.73 -12.14 -12.03
N PHE A 49 -8.15 -12.69 -13.09
CA PHE A 49 -7.54 -11.88 -14.13
C PHE A 49 -8.65 -11.28 -15.01
N ALA A 50 -8.48 -10.03 -15.43
CA ALA A 50 -9.29 -9.52 -16.53
C ALA A 50 -8.93 -10.36 -17.77
N THR A 51 -9.87 -11.19 -18.21
CA THR A 51 -9.72 -12.02 -19.43
C THR A 51 -9.74 -11.17 -20.70
N ASP A 52 -10.23 -9.94 -20.60
CA ASP A 52 -10.35 -9.02 -21.70
C ASP A 52 -9.11 -8.12 -21.81
N ILE A 53 -8.49 -8.14 -22.98
CA ILE A 53 -7.46 -7.16 -23.40
C ILE A 53 -8.03 -5.75 -23.53
N ASN A 54 -9.35 -5.63 -23.57
CA ASN A 54 -10.04 -4.36 -23.62
C ASN A 54 -10.44 -3.97 -22.20
N PRO A 55 -10.03 -2.78 -21.73
CA PRO A 55 -10.55 -2.27 -20.46
C PRO A 55 -12.08 -2.22 -20.57
N VAL A 56 -12.77 -2.75 -19.56
CA VAL A 56 -14.22 -2.59 -19.46
C VAL A 56 -14.47 -1.09 -19.47
N GLN A 57 -15.22 -0.61 -20.47
CA GLN A 57 -15.65 0.78 -20.47
C GLN A 57 -16.53 0.99 -19.25
N THR A 58 -15.96 1.63 -18.23
CA THR A 58 -16.73 2.02 -17.07
C THR A 58 -17.47 3.30 -17.42
N ILE A 59 -18.79 3.26 -17.36
CA ILE A 59 -19.62 4.45 -17.53
C ILE A 59 -19.60 5.17 -16.17
N PRO A 60 -19.12 6.42 -16.08
CA PRO A 60 -19.02 7.14 -14.81
C PRO A 60 -20.36 7.22 -14.05
N ALA A 61 -21.49 7.20 -14.76
CA ALA A 61 -22.83 7.16 -14.17
C ALA A 61 -23.12 5.87 -13.37
N TYR A 62 -22.36 4.80 -13.59
CA TYR A 62 -22.45 3.53 -12.86
C TYR A 62 -21.32 3.35 -11.84
N TRP A 63 -20.47 4.36 -11.66
CA TRP A 63 -19.48 4.28 -10.59
C TRP A 63 -20.18 4.28 -9.24
N PRO A 64 -19.69 3.48 -8.28
CA PRO A 64 -20.17 3.56 -6.92
C PRO A 64 -20.05 5.01 -6.42
N SER A 65 -21.03 5.49 -5.64
CA SER A 65 -21.06 6.87 -5.15
C SER A 65 -19.86 7.26 -4.27
N TRP A 66 -19.09 6.27 -3.81
CA TRP A 66 -17.86 6.48 -3.07
C TRP A 66 -16.62 6.65 -3.96
N LEU A 67 -16.70 6.42 -5.27
CA LEU A 67 -15.59 6.61 -6.21
C LEU A 67 -15.76 7.94 -6.96
N LEU A 68 -14.72 8.77 -6.98
CA LEU A 68 -14.76 10.10 -7.59
C LEU A 68 -13.56 10.34 -8.52
N PRO A 69 -13.76 10.96 -9.69
CA PRO A 69 -12.67 11.49 -10.47
C PRO A 69 -12.11 12.75 -9.78
N LEU A 70 -10.80 12.79 -9.60
CA LEU A 70 -10.07 13.93 -9.08
C LEU A 70 -9.32 14.60 -10.23
N ASN A 71 -9.47 15.91 -10.36
CA ASN A 71 -8.74 16.72 -11.33
C ASN A 71 -7.79 17.65 -10.59
N ASN A 72 -6.49 17.53 -10.89
CA ASN A 72 -5.51 18.51 -10.42
C ASN A 72 -5.39 19.63 -11.45
N PHE A 73 -5.96 20.81 -11.15
CA PHE A 73 -5.88 21.97 -12.05
C PHE A 73 -4.46 22.50 -12.27
N LYS A 74 -3.50 22.15 -11.39
CA LYS A 74 -2.11 22.59 -11.48
C LYS A 74 -1.22 21.62 -12.27
N ASN A 75 -1.54 20.33 -12.28
CA ASN A 75 -0.85 19.32 -13.07
C ASN A 75 -1.90 18.49 -13.83
N PRO A 76 -2.08 18.70 -15.15
CA PRO A 76 -3.18 18.11 -15.91
C PRO A 76 -3.10 16.59 -15.93
N GLY A 77 -3.78 15.97 -14.97
CA GLY A 77 -3.84 14.54 -14.76
C GLY A 77 -5.13 14.19 -14.02
N TRP A 78 -5.80 13.15 -14.50
CA TRP A 78 -6.96 12.58 -13.82
C TRP A 78 -6.49 11.50 -12.85
N SER A 79 -7.07 11.51 -11.66
CA SER A 79 -6.83 10.48 -10.64
C SER A 79 -8.15 10.00 -10.06
N LEU A 80 -8.12 8.88 -9.35
CA LEU A 80 -9.28 8.36 -8.64
C LEU A 80 -9.14 8.64 -7.15
N GLY A 81 -10.25 9.07 -6.54
CA GLY A 81 -10.41 9.25 -5.11
C GLY A 81 -11.53 8.36 -4.57
N THR A 82 -11.38 7.90 -3.33
CA THR A 82 -12.40 7.14 -2.61
C THR A 82 -12.93 7.94 -1.42
N VAL A 83 -14.24 8.18 -1.37
CA VAL A 83 -14.94 8.78 -0.23
C VAL A 83 -14.99 7.78 0.91
N ILE A 84 -14.35 8.11 2.04
CA ILE A 84 -14.39 7.28 3.26
C ILE A 84 -15.32 7.87 4.32
N SER A 85 -15.73 9.14 4.17
CA SER A 85 -16.72 9.81 5.01
C SER A 85 -17.21 11.09 4.32
N PRO A 86 -18.24 11.80 4.83
CA PRO A 86 -18.80 12.99 4.19
C PRO A 86 -17.82 14.14 3.90
N ARG A 87 -16.63 14.13 4.51
CA ARG A 87 -15.60 15.18 4.33
C ARG A 87 -14.19 14.65 4.09
N HIS A 88 -14.01 13.34 3.92
CA HIS A 88 -12.68 12.75 3.76
C HIS A 88 -12.63 11.85 2.54
N LEU A 89 -11.54 12.01 1.78
CA LEU A 89 -11.23 11.27 0.56
C LEU A 89 -9.87 10.60 0.75
N LEU A 90 -9.75 9.34 0.35
CA LEU A 90 -8.47 8.68 0.09
C LEU A 90 -8.09 8.93 -1.36
N ALA A 91 -6.87 9.41 -1.57
CA ALA A 91 -6.30 9.62 -2.89
C ALA A 91 -4.81 9.27 -2.85
N PHE A 92 -4.21 9.04 -4.01
CA PHE A 92 -2.76 8.89 -4.12
C PHE A 92 -2.06 10.17 -3.69
N SER A 93 -0.90 10.02 -3.03
CA SER A 93 -0.12 11.16 -2.55
C SER A 93 0.31 12.09 -3.68
N GLU A 94 0.54 11.56 -4.89
CA GLU A 94 0.84 12.34 -6.10
C GLU A 94 -0.24 13.40 -6.43
N VAL A 95 -1.50 13.15 -6.09
CA VAL A 95 -2.61 14.09 -6.36
C VAL A 95 -2.50 15.35 -5.50
N VAL A 96 -1.91 15.25 -4.32
CA VAL A 96 -1.81 16.33 -3.33
C VAL A 96 -0.39 16.88 -3.18
N MET A 97 0.61 16.06 -3.46
CA MET A 97 2.02 16.45 -3.45
C MET A 97 2.37 16.98 -4.84
N ASN A 98 2.16 18.27 -5.05
CA ASN A 98 2.80 18.98 -6.15
C ASN A 98 4.25 19.26 -5.74
N ASP A 99 5.15 18.30 -5.94
CA ASP A 99 6.57 18.64 -5.99
C ASP A 99 6.75 19.50 -7.24
N ALA A 100 6.78 20.81 -7.03
CA ALA A 100 7.25 21.74 -8.03
C ALA A 100 8.67 21.32 -8.42
N GLN A 101 8.82 20.79 -9.63
CA GLN A 101 10.10 20.82 -10.33
C GLN A 101 10.46 22.27 -10.66
#